data_AF-A0A7X0GLZ3-F1
#
_entry.id   AF-A0A7X0GLZ3-F1
#
_cell.length_a   1.000
_cell.length_b   1.000
_cell.length_c   1.000
_cell.angle_alpha   90.00
_cell.angle_beta   90.00
_cell.angle_gamma   90.00
#
_symmetry.space_group_name_H-M   'P 1'
#
loop_
_entity.id
_entity.type
_entity.pdbx_description
1 polymer ?
#
loop_
_entity_poly.entity_id
_entity_poly.type
_entity_poly.pdbx_seq_one_letter_code
_entity_poly.pdbx_strand_id
1 'polypeptide(L)'
;MTPDTVWPARGRHAPGSAEDVLRRSLQQRKDSRAIDDFLELPEDETAPAERVFEARWRVGDDVTVRARLSLRPGPGEGDGQEWLLVAEAEQPWDHAWPSPAGLFWPEDPDIAWDQDPATRLALGEINPLPQDDREIRRLLRSAVRGGWHIHVVVHEAMSTDDRGRTPVARWLPPGLRHGVVEHHAAPQQLRGLNWALRDSGVEVPRGGAVVLPGVPAPEGYDARDFSVRAVFLDGSEPADLVDAVTRFAALPRPLPDGAEDALTALREDWHLLTLREELDRQRGLVAMYAEALEAMTKSRDLYREAAESAHEALAVYQEAVRAAPAGPQPSGPPAVSPLQQLTRTFERFKVKRPATPAGDQKKSDEKSHARSAEASDAESTADQRVTSER
;
A
#
# COMPACT_ATOMS: atom_id res chain seq x y z
N MET A 1 -9.90 3.38 -6.72
CA MET A 1 -10.74 2.15 -6.62
C MET A 1 -9.81 0.96 -6.73
N THR A 2 -10.09 -0.10 -5.99
CA THR A 2 -9.34 -1.36 -6.07
C THR A 2 -9.65 -2.04 -7.41
N PRO A 3 -8.64 -2.39 -8.23
CA PRO A 3 -8.87 -3.20 -9.42
C PRO A 3 -9.50 -4.55 -9.03
N ASP A 4 -10.41 -5.06 -9.85
CA ASP A 4 -11.10 -6.32 -9.61
C ASP A 4 -10.17 -7.55 -9.65
N THR A 5 -8.96 -7.40 -10.19
CA THR A 5 -7.88 -8.40 -10.20
C THR A 5 -7.07 -8.47 -8.90
N VAL A 6 -7.26 -7.52 -7.97
CA VAL A 6 -6.40 -7.32 -6.81
C VAL A 6 -7.04 -7.80 -5.52
N TRP A 7 -6.26 -8.51 -4.72
CA TRP A 7 -6.62 -8.94 -3.36
C TRP A 7 -5.62 -8.36 -2.35
N PRO A 8 -6.03 -7.34 -1.56
CA PRO A 8 -5.21 -6.78 -0.50
C PRO A 8 -5.56 -7.39 0.88
N ALA A 9 -4.56 -7.56 1.72
CA ALA A 9 -4.74 -7.88 3.13
C ALA A 9 -3.63 -7.27 3.99
N ARG A 10 -3.92 -7.10 5.27
CA ARG A 10 -2.97 -6.64 6.28
C ARG A 10 -3.22 -7.37 7.58
N GLY A 11 -2.17 -7.59 8.35
CA GLY A 11 -2.28 -8.17 9.66
C GLY A 11 -1.03 -7.95 10.49
N ARG A 12 -0.97 -8.66 11.60
CA ARG A 12 0.09 -8.53 12.59
C ARG A 12 0.47 -9.89 13.12
N HIS A 13 1.77 -10.17 13.07
CA HIS A 13 2.40 -11.31 13.69
C HIS A 13 2.84 -10.97 15.12
N ALA A 14 2.59 -11.89 16.05
CA ALA A 14 3.05 -11.79 17.44
C ALA A 14 4.59 -11.62 17.52
N PRO A 15 5.15 -11.09 18.63
CA PRO A 15 6.60 -10.98 18.77
C PRO A 15 7.31 -12.33 18.54
N GLY A 16 8.28 -12.35 17.63
CA GLY A 16 8.98 -13.57 17.21
C GLY A 16 9.68 -13.37 15.86
N SER A 17 10.20 -14.46 15.28
CA SER A 17 10.82 -14.43 13.96
C SER A 17 9.78 -14.73 12.87
N ALA A 18 8.97 -13.73 12.49
CA ALA A 18 7.96 -13.89 11.45
C ALA A 18 8.61 -14.24 10.09
N GLU A 19 9.81 -13.71 9.84
CA GLU A 19 10.60 -14.01 8.65
C GLU A 19 10.92 -15.51 8.53
N ASP A 20 11.38 -16.14 9.63
CA ASP A 20 11.71 -17.57 9.59
C ASP A 20 10.48 -18.44 9.42
N VAL A 21 9.33 -17.99 9.94
CA VAL A 21 8.04 -18.64 9.70
C VAL A 21 7.68 -18.58 8.22
N LEU A 22 7.78 -17.40 7.60
CA LEU A 22 7.52 -17.22 6.16
C LEU A 22 8.46 -18.05 5.30
N ARG A 23 9.78 -18.00 5.55
CA ARG A 23 10.77 -18.79 4.81
C ARG A 23 10.44 -20.27 4.84
N ARG A 24 10.12 -20.82 6.03
CA ARG A 24 9.73 -22.24 6.16
C ARG A 24 8.42 -22.55 5.46
N SER A 25 7.41 -21.71 5.64
CA SER A 25 6.09 -21.88 5.03
C SER A 25 6.18 -21.87 3.50
N LEU A 26 6.80 -20.84 2.91
CA LEU A 26 6.97 -20.71 1.47
C LEU A 26 7.83 -21.83 0.89
N GLN A 27 8.89 -22.24 1.58
CA GLN A 27 9.68 -23.41 1.16
C GLN A 27 8.83 -24.68 1.12
N GLN A 28 8.03 -24.93 2.17
CA GLN A 28 7.11 -26.08 2.19
C GLN A 28 6.06 -26.01 1.08
N ARG A 29 5.52 -24.81 0.80
CA ARG A 29 4.56 -24.59 -0.31
C ARG A 29 5.22 -24.86 -1.67
N LYS A 30 6.48 -24.47 -1.85
CA LYS A 30 7.25 -24.76 -3.07
C LYS A 30 7.52 -26.25 -3.22
N ASP A 31 7.95 -26.91 -2.15
CA ASP A 31 8.24 -28.34 -2.15
C ASP A 31 6.99 -29.20 -2.44
N SER A 32 5.83 -28.76 -1.94
CA SER A 32 4.53 -29.37 -2.22
C SER A 32 3.91 -28.95 -3.56
N ARG A 33 4.57 -28.06 -4.31
CA ARG A 33 4.08 -27.48 -5.59
C ARG A 33 2.75 -26.73 -5.46
N ALA A 34 2.44 -26.21 -4.28
CA ALA A 34 1.33 -25.29 -4.06
C ALA A 34 1.64 -23.90 -4.61
N ILE A 35 2.92 -23.54 -4.72
CA ILE A 35 3.42 -22.35 -5.41
C ILE A 35 4.44 -22.75 -6.48
N ASP A 36 4.56 -21.92 -7.51
CA ASP A 36 5.56 -22.10 -8.57
C ASP A 36 6.95 -21.72 -8.04
N ASP A 37 7.06 -20.53 -7.45
CA ASP A 37 8.30 -20.03 -6.86
C ASP A 37 8.05 -18.91 -5.84
N PHE A 38 9.06 -18.60 -5.04
CA PHE A 38 9.10 -17.45 -4.15
C PHE A 38 10.51 -16.84 -4.08
N LEU A 39 10.59 -15.56 -3.74
CA LEU A 39 11.84 -14.82 -3.56
C LEU A 39 11.74 -13.92 -2.34
N GLU A 40 12.79 -13.89 -1.53
CA GLU A 40 13.00 -12.85 -0.51
C GLU A 40 13.92 -11.78 -1.11
N LEU A 41 13.49 -10.52 -1.10
CA LEU A 41 14.29 -9.44 -1.65
C LEU A 41 15.48 -9.10 -0.74
N PRO A 42 16.65 -8.75 -1.32
CA PRO A 42 17.79 -8.24 -0.57
C PRO A 42 17.43 -7.00 0.26
N GLU A 43 18.05 -6.85 1.44
CA GLU A 43 17.75 -5.73 2.34
C GLU A 43 18.02 -4.36 1.71
N ASP A 44 19.01 -4.26 0.82
CA ASP A 44 19.40 -3.04 0.10
C ASP A 44 18.40 -2.62 -0.98
N GLU A 45 17.50 -3.52 -1.38
CA GLU A 45 16.40 -3.25 -2.32
C GLU A 45 15.08 -2.89 -1.59
N THR A 46 15.09 -2.82 -0.26
CA THR A 46 13.90 -2.58 0.57
C THR A 46 14.06 -1.38 1.51
N ALA A 47 12.97 -0.91 2.11
CA ALA A 47 13.08 0.13 3.14
C ALA A 47 13.83 -0.40 4.38
N PRO A 48 14.48 0.47 5.17
CA PRO A 48 15.20 0.04 6.37
C PRO A 48 14.32 -0.77 7.32
N ALA A 49 14.80 -1.95 7.73
CA ALA A 49 14.09 -2.91 8.58
C ALA A 49 12.76 -3.45 7.99
N GLU A 50 12.48 -3.21 6.71
CA GLU A 50 11.45 -3.92 5.96
C GLU A 50 12.02 -5.22 5.41
N ARG A 51 11.17 -6.25 5.32
CA ARG A 51 11.46 -7.48 4.59
C ARG A 51 10.37 -7.72 3.59
N VAL A 52 10.72 -8.16 2.39
CA VAL A 52 9.76 -8.35 1.31
C VAL A 52 9.90 -9.76 0.75
N PHE A 53 8.76 -10.43 0.62
CA PHE A 53 8.63 -11.75 0.03
C PHE A 53 7.70 -11.67 -1.18
N GLU A 54 8.18 -12.14 -2.32
CA GLU A 54 7.39 -12.31 -3.54
C GLU A 54 7.05 -13.79 -3.71
N ALA A 55 5.85 -14.10 -4.18
CA ALA A 55 5.44 -15.47 -4.51
C ALA A 55 4.57 -15.50 -5.76
N ARG A 56 4.79 -16.52 -6.59
CA ARG A 56 4.00 -16.80 -7.80
C ARG A 56 3.36 -18.17 -7.69
N TRP A 57 2.10 -18.26 -8.09
CA TRP A 57 1.40 -19.54 -8.20
C TRP A 57 0.29 -19.49 -9.24
N ARG A 58 -0.41 -20.62 -9.40
CA ARG A 58 -1.55 -20.78 -10.30
C ARG A 58 -2.79 -21.21 -9.54
N VAL A 59 -3.94 -20.71 -9.97
CA VAL A 59 -5.26 -21.04 -9.43
C VAL A 59 -6.25 -21.34 -10.56
N GLY A 60 -7.30 -22.12 -10.27
CA GLY A 60 -8.34 -22.45 -11.24
C GLY A 60 -7.78 -23.07 -12.53
N ASP A 61 -8.27 -22.57 -13.67
CA ASP A 61 -7.86 -22.96 -15.03
C ASP A 61 -6.51 -22.32 -15.44
N ASP A 62 -5.47 -22.48 -14.61
CA ASP A 62 -4.10 -21.99 -14.85
C ASP A 62 -3.93 -20.45 -14.83
N VAL A 63 -4.75 -19.75 -14.03
CA VAL A 63 -4.62 -18.30 -13.84
C VAL A 63 -3.39 -18.02 -12.97
N THR A 64 -2.44 -17.23 -13.48
CA THR A 64 -1.28 -16.80 -12.68
C THR A 64 -1.72 -15.77 -11.64
N VAL A 65 -1.24 -15.97 -10.41
CA VAL A 65 -1.28 -14.98 -9.34
C VAL A 65 0.13 -14.60 -8.93
N ARG A 66 0.36 -13.30 -8.78
CA ARG A 66 1.58 -12.70 -8.26
C ARG A 66 1.25 -12.05 -6.94
N ALA A 67 2.07 -12.23 -5.93
CA ALA A 67 1.85 -11.53 -4.67
C ALA A 67 3.14 -11.09 -4.02
N ARG A 68 3.02 -10.01 -3.28
CA ARG A 68 4.08 -9.38 -2.51
C ARG A 68 3.61 -9.17 -1.08
N LEU A 69 4.36 -9.72 -0.14
CA LEU A 69 4.18 -9.52 1.29
C LEU A 69 5.35 -8.68 1.82
N SER A 70 5.05 -7.58 2.49
CA SER A 70 6.03 -6.83 3.27
C SER A 70 5.83 -7.02 4.77
N LEU A 71 6.93 -7.12 5.50
CA LEU A 71 7.00 -7.16 6.96
C LEU A 71 7.69 -5.91 7.46
N ARG A 72 7.10 -5.26 8.47
CA ARG A 72 7.69 -4.11 9.16
C ARG A 72 7.59 -4.31 10.68
N PRO A 73 8.56 -3.83 11.46
CA PRO A 73 8.43 -3.82 12.91
C PRO A 73 7.22 -2.98 13.33
N GLY A 74 6.49 -3.43 14.36
CA GLY A 74 5.42 -2.66 14.97
C GLY A 74 5.93 -1.35 15.60
N PRO A 75 5.05 -0.38 15.85
CA PRO A 75 5.43 0.95 16.33
C PRO A 75 6.02 0.97 17.76
N GLY A 76 5.75 -0.07 18.56
CA GLY A 76 6.20 -0.19 19.95
C GLY A 76 7.01 -1.45 20.23
N GLU A 77 7.78 -1.43 21.32
CA GLU A 77 8.47 -2.60 21.82
C GLU A 77 7.44 -3.65 22.29
N GLY A 78 7.54 -4.88 21.74
CA GLY A 78 6.52 -5.92 21.97
C GLY A 78 5.30 -5.81 21.05
N ASP A 79 5.24 -4.81 20.15
CA ASP A 79 4.18 -4.70 19.15
C ASP A 79 4.38 -5.62 17.93
N GLY A 80 5.31 -6.58 18.00
CA GLY A 80 5.43 -7.64 17.00
C GLY A 80 5.83 -7.09 15.62
N GLN A 81 5.41 -7.78 14.56
CA GLN A 81 5.64 -7.35 13.17
C GLN A 81 4.32 -7.19 12.45
N GLU A 82 4.12 -6.05 11.79
CA GLU A 82 2.98 -5.84 10.90
C GLU A 82 3.32 -6.37 9.51
N TRP A 83 2.37 -7.02 8.87
CA TRP A 83 2.50 -7.48 7.50
C TRP A 83 1.43 -6.87 6.60
N LEU A 84 1.80 -6.59 5.36
CA LEU A 84 0.91 -6.13 4.30
C LEU A 84 1.12 -7.04 3.09
N LEU A 85 0.03 -7.55 2.55
CA LEU A 85 0.03 -8.49 1.42
C LEU A 85 -0.85 -7.92 0.31
N VAL A 86 -0.30 -7.81 -0.90
CA VAL A 86 -1.06 -7.53 -2.11
C VAL A 86 -0.84 -8.68 -3.08
N ALA A 87 -1.93 -9.28 -3.55
CA ALA A 87 -1.92 -10.24 -4.64
C ALA A 87 -2.67 -9.67 -5.84
N GLU A 88 -2.17 -9.97 -7.04
CA GLU A 88 -2.79 -9.61 -8.31
C GLU A 88 -2.86 -10.84 -9.22
N ALA A 89 -4.05 -11.11 -9.75
CA ALA A 89 -4.30 -12.17 -10.72
C ALA A 89 -4.36 -11.61 -12.15
N GLU A 90 -4.13 -12.47 -13.14
CA GLU A 90 -4.27 -12.10 -14.57
C GLU A 90 -5.74 -11.90 -15.01
N GLN A 91 -6.70 -12.27 -14.16
CA GLN A 91 -8.14 -12.18 -14.37
C GLN A 91 -8.82 -11.60 -13.13
N PRO A 92 -10.10 -11.14 -13.23
CA PRO A 92 -10.86 -10.71 -12.05
C PRO A 92 -10.79 -11.76 -10.95
N TRP A 93 -10.57 -11.31 -9.72
CA TRP A 93 -10.34 -12.17 -8.57
C TRP A 93 -11.58 -12.99 -8.24
N ASP A 94 -11.43 -14.31 -8.18
CA ASP A 94 -12.48 -15.20 -7.70
C ASP A 94 -12.28 -15.51 -6.21
N HIS A 95 -13.27 -15.17 -5.40
CA HIS A 95 -13.24 -15.45 -3.95
C HIS A 95 -13.30 -16.95 -3.61
N ALA A 96 -13.64 -17.82 -4.57
CA ALA A 96 -13.51 -19.27 -4.42
C ALA A 96 -12.06 -19.75 -4.37
N TRP A 97 -11.11 -18.96 -4.88
CA TRP A 97 -9.69 -19.29 -4.80
C TRP A 97 -9.17 -19.24 -3.35
N PRO A 98 -8.13 -20.03 -3.01
CA PRO A 98 -7.50 -19.96 -1.69
C PRO A 98 -7.04 -18.53 -1.35
N SER A 99 -7.17 -18.14 -0.08
CA SER A 99 -6.69 -16.84 0.37
C SER A 99 -5.16 -16.76 0.26
N PRO A 100 -4.61 -15.69 -0.34
CA PRO A 100 -3.16 -15.46 -0.39
C PRO A 100 -2.51 -15.44 0.99
N ALA A 101 -3.20 -14.94 2.02
CA ALA A 101 -2.66 -14.93 3.39
C ALA A 101 -2.41 -16.35 3.92
N GLY A 102 -3.34 -17.29 3.70
CA GLY A 102 -3.16 -18.70 4.11
C GLY A 102 -2.15 -19.49 3.27
N LEU A 103 -1.70 -18.90 2.15
CA LEU A 103 -0.61 -19.45 1.35
C LEU A 103 0.75 -19.02 1.92
N PHE A 104 0.91 -17.74 2.29
CA PHE A 104 2.13 -17.23 2.93
C PHE A 104 2.30 -17.75 4.36
N TRP A 105 1.24 -17.67 5.16
CA TRP A 105 1.28 -18.03 6.56
C TRP A 105 0.78 -19.46 6.79
N PRO A 106 1.41 -20.22 7.71
CA PRO A 106 0.91 -21.52 8.11
C PRO A 106 -0.39 -21.38 8.90
N GLU A 107 -1.30 -22.35 8.77
CA GLU A 107 -2.56 -22.41 9.53
C GLU A 107 -2.37 -22.89 10.98
N ASP A 108 -1.13 -22.90 11.49
CA ASP A 108 -0.84 -23.35 12.86
C ASP A 108 -1.32 -22.29 13.87
N PRO A 109 -2.23 -22.64 14.80
CA PRO A 109 -2.78 -21.70 15.77
C PRO A 109 -1.72 -21.10 16.71
N ASP A 110 -0.56 -21.73 16.88
CA ASP A 110 0.48 -21.26 17.80
C ASP A 110 1.28 -20.07 17.25
N ILE A 111 1.12 -19.73 15.96
CA ILE A 111 1.93 -18.72 15.25
C ILE A 111 1.33 -17.30 15.34
N ALA A 112 0.03 -17.18 15.63
CA ALA A 112 -0.67 -15.91 15.90
C ALA A 112 -0.30 -14.76 14.92
N TRP A 113 -0.38 -15.04 13.62
CA TRP A 113 -0.12 -14.08 12.52
C TRP A 113 -1.36 -13.30 12.10
N ASP A 114 -2.52 -13.79 12.50
CA ASP A 114 -3.86 -13.47 12.07
C ASP A 114 -4.49 -12.40 12.97
N GLN A 115 -3.75 -11.34 13.31
CA GLN A 115 -4.29 -10.22 14.10
C GLN A 115 -4.49 -8.97 13.26
N ASP A 116 -5.60 -8.26 13.45
CA ASP A 116 -5.80 -6.92 12.90
C ASP A 116 -4.85 -5.92 13.58
N PRO A 117 -4.04 -5.13 12.85
CA PRO A 117 -3.09 -4.18 13.46
C PRO A 117 -3.78 -3.08 14.28
N ALA A 118 -4.98 -2.65 13.88
CA ALA A 118 -5.66 -1.52 14.50
C ALA A 118 -6.37 -1.89 15.82
N THR A 119 -6.95 -3.09 15.87
CA THR A 119 -7.81 -3.54 16.98
C THR A 119 -7.24 -4.73 17.76
N ARG A 120 -6.20 -5.40 17.23
CA ARG A 120 -5.59 -6.63 17.76
C ARG A 120 -6.57 -7.81 17.85
N LEU A 121 -7.66 -7.75 17.09
CA LEU A 121 -8.64 -8.82 16.99
C LEU A 121 -8.15 -9.91 16.04
N ALA A 122 -8.52 -11.16 16.31
CA ALA A 122 -8.15 -12.28 15.47
C ALA A 122 -9.00 -12.30 14.18
N LEU A 123 -8.35 -12.56 13.05
CA LEU A 123 -8.96 -12.67 11.73
C LEU A 123 -9.57 -14.06 11.59
N GLY A 124 -10.80 -14.15 11.07
CA GLY A 124 -11.46 -15.44 10.87
C GLY A 124 -11.92 -16.16 12.15
N GLU A 125 -11.73 -15.56 13.32
CA GLU A 125 -12.12 -16.08 14.63
C GLU A 125 -13.24 -15.25 15.27
N ILE A 126 -13.88 -15.80 16.31
CA ILE A 126 -14.90 -15.08 17.09
C ILE A 126 -14.23 -14.13 18.08
N ASN A 127 -14.51 -12.83 17.95
CA ASN A 127 -14.02 -11.81 18.87
C ASN A 127 -15.15 -11.28 19.77
N PRO A 128 -15.18 -11.60 21.08
CA PRO A 128 -16.19 -11.07 21.99
C PRO A 128 -16.06 -9.55 22.14
N LEU A 129 -17.19 -8.85 22.16
CA LEU A 129 -17.19 -7.41 22.42
C LEU A 129 -16.81 -7.11 23.88
N PRO A 130 -16.06 -6.03 24.14
CA PRO A 130 -15.80 -5.53 25.48
C PRO A 130 -17.09 -5.29 26.26
N GLN A 131 -17.05 -5.43 27.59
CA GLN A 131 -18.24 -5.23 28.44
C GLN A 131 -18.64 -3.76 28.57
N ASP A 132 -17.70 -2.82 28.40
CA ASP A 132 -17.93 -1.39 28.54
C ASP A 132 -18.37 -0.73 27.21
N ASP A 133 -19.48 0.00 27.22
CA ASP A 133 -20.06 0.64 26.04
C ASP A 133 -19.10 1.65 25.37
N ARG A 134 -18.24 2.33 26.16
CA ARG A 134 -17.26 3.28 25.61
C ARG A 134 -16.12 2.52 24.92
N GLU A 135 -15.71 1.37 25.45
CA GLU A 135 -14.75 0.49 24.80
C GLU A 135 -15.31 -0.12 23.50
N ILE A 136 -16.57 -0.59 23.49
CA ILE A 136 -17.25 -1.05 22.27
C ILE A 136 -17.22 0.05 21.21
N ARG A 137 -17.63 1.28 21.58
CA ARG A 137 -17.65 2.41 20.63
C ARG A 137 -16.25 2.76 20.10
N ARG A 138 -15.23 2.70 20.95
CA ARG A 138 -13.83 2.93 20.52
C ARG A 138 -13.38 1.83 19.56
N LEU A 139 -13.62 0.57 19.91
CA LEU A 139 -13.25 -0.60 19.12
C LEU A 139 -13.88 -0.55 17.72
N LEU A 140 -15.20 -0.41 17.63
CA LEU A 140 -15.92 -0.40 16.36
C LEU A 140 -15.54 0.80 15.50
N ARG A 141 -15.27 1.96 16.12
CA ARG A 141 -14.76 3.14 15.39
C ARG A 141 -13.36 2.91 14.83
N SER A 142 -12.49 2.21 15.54
CA SER A 142 -11.16 1.84 15.04
C SER A 142 -11.24 0.79 13.94
N ALA A 143 -12.11 -0.21 14.11
CA ALA A 143 -12.33 -1.30 13.15
C ALA A 143 -12.75 -0.78 11.78
N VAL A 144 -13.77 0.09 11.72
CA VAL A 144 -14.27 0.60 10.43
C VAL A 144 -13.30 1.57 9.72
N ARG A 145 -12.18 1.93 10.34
CA ARG A 145 -11.17 2.82 9.74
C ARG A 145 -10.11 2.02 9.02
N GLY A 146 -9.69 2.51 7.85
CA GLY A 146 -8.58 1.94 7.08
C GLY A 146 -9.01 0.95 6.00
N GLY A 147 -10.20 0.35 6.07
CA GLY A 147 -10.79 -0.40 4.96
C GLY A 147 -10.11 -1.74 4.61
N TRP A 148 -9.21 -2.23 5.46
CA TRP A 148 -8.44 -3.45 5.25
C TRP A 148 -9.27 -4.73 5.44
N HIS A 149 -10.22 -4.73 6.38
CA HIS A 149 -11.03 -5.90 6.72
C HIS A 149 -12.52 -5.60 6.63
N ILE A 150 -13.30 -6.64 6.38
CA ILE A 150 -14.77 -6.60 6.47
C ILE A 150 -15.13 -6.94 7.91
N HIS A 151 -15.70 -5.98 8.61
CA HIS A 151 -16.13 -6.18 9.99
C HIS A 151 -17.60 -6.60 10.04
N VAL A 152 -17.87 -7.72 10.70
CA VAL A 152 -19.22 -8.27 10.87
C VAL A 152 -19.55 -8.26 12.36
N VAL A 153 -20.70 -7.71 12.73
CA VAL A 153 -21.16 -7.75 14.11
C VAL A 153 -22.32 -8.72 14.20
N VAL A 154 -22.18 -9.74 15.03
CA VAL A 154 -23.18 -10.77 15.30
C VAL A 154 -23.69 -10.59 16.73
N HIS A 155 -25.01 -10.58 16.90
CA HIS A 155 -25.61 -10.51 18.22
C HIS A 155 -26.22 -11.85 18.63
N GLU A 156 -25.69 -12.40 19.72
CA GLU A 156 -26.19 -13.61 20.34
C GLU A 156 -27.56 -13.33 20.98
N ALA A 157 -28.65 -13.83 20.39
CA ALA A 157 -29.98 -13.67 21.01
C ALA A 157 -30.06 -14.31 22.40
N MET A 158 -29.35 -15.41 22.59
CA MET A 158 -29.26 -16.26 23.77
C MET A 158 -27.85 -16.83 23.85
N SER A 159 -27.44 -17.32 25.02
CA SER A 159 -26.15 -18.00 25.18
C SER A 159 -26.06 -19.20 24.25
N THR A 160 -24.98 -19.23 23.46
CA THR A 160 -24.69 -20.31 22.50
C THR A 160 -24.00 -21.49 23.16
N ASP A 161 -24.28 -22.69 22.66
CA ASP A 161 -23.50 -23.88 22.98
C ASP A 161 -22.17 -23.89 22.21
N ASP A 162 -21.33 -24.91 22.41
CA ASP A 162 -20.05 -25.02 21.71
C ASP A 162 -20.22 -25.06 20.18
N ARG A 163 -21.37 -25.51 19.68
CA ARG A 163 -21.67 -25.54 18.23
C ARG A 163 -21.96 -24.14 17.69
N GLY A 164 -22.66 -23.31 18.46
CA GLY A 164 -22.89 -21.91 18.17
C GLY A 164 -21.66 -21.00 18.31
N ARG A 165 -20.55 -21.52 18.84
CA ARG A 165 -19.25 -20.84 18.90
C ARG A 165 -18.37 -21.19 17.70
N THR A 166 -18.95 -21.25 16.51
CA THR A 166 -18.12 -21.41 15.32
C THR A 166 -18.06 -20.14 14.49
N PRO A 167 -16.86 -19.65 14.13
CA PRO A 167 -16.72 -18.44 13.33
C PRO A 167 -17.40 -18.55 11.96
N VAL A 168 -17.99 -17.45 11.50
CA VAL A 168 -18.59 -17.32 10.16
C VAL A 168 -17.57 -17.58 9.06
N ALA A 169 -16.30 -17.26 9.30
CA ALA A 169 -15.22 -17.41 8.32
C ALA A 169 -15.08 -18.83 7.77
N ARG A 170 -15.44 -19.87 8.53
CA ARG A 170 -15.41 -21.26 8.01
C ARG A 170 -16.31 -21.48 6.80
N TRP A 171 -17.43 -20.76 6.75
CA TRP A 171 -18.47 -20.87 5.71
C TRP A 171 -18.23 -19.91 4.55
N LEU A 172 -17.35 -18.92 4.73
CA LEU A 172 -17.01 -17.99 3.67
C LEU A 172 -16.19 -18.66 2.57
N PRO A 173 -16.29 -18.14 1.33
CA PRO A 173 -15.36 -18.47 0.26
C PRO A 173 -13.90 -18.39 0.76
N PRO A 174 -13.02 -19.33 0.37
CA PRO A 174 -11.65 -19.42 0.90
C PRO A 174 -10.87 -18.10 0.81
N GLY A 175 -11.08 -17.32 -0.25
CA GLY A 175 -10.43 -16.04 -0.47
C GLY A 175 -10.84 -14.94 0.52
N LEU A 176 -11.97 -15.08 1.22
CA LEU A 176 -12.48 -14.10 2.18
C LEU A 176 -12.14 -14.42 3.63
N ARG A 177 -11.70 -15.65 3.94
CA ARG A 177 -11.55 -16.13 5.32
C ARG A 177 -10.65 -15.23 6.19
N HIS A 178 -9.52 -14.78 5.63
CA HIS A 178 -8.56 -13.91 6.31
C HIS A 178 -8.80 -12.40 6.08
N GLY A 179 -9.92 -12.05 5.44
CA GLY A 179 -10.35 -10.66 5.21
C GLY A 179 -11.50 -10.23 6.11
N VAL A 180 -12.01 -11.12 6.98
CA VAL A 180 -13.19 -10.87 7.82
C VAL A 180 -12.82 -10.89 9.30
N VAL A 181 -13.36 -9.91 10.03
CA VAL A 181 -13.28 -9.84 11.49
C VAL A 181 -14.68 -9.89 12.06
N GLU A 182 -14.95 -10.93 12.85
CA GLU A 182 -16.25 -11.18 13.45
C GLU A 182 -16.29 -10.70 14.91
N HIS A 183 -17.24 -9.82 15.23
CA HIS A 183 -17.49 -9.26 16.55
C HIS A 183 -18.74 -9.88 17.15
N HIS A 184 -18.62 -10.54 18.31
CA HIS A 184 -19.74 -11.16 19.02
C HIS A 184 -20.24 -10.28 20.16
N ALA A 185 -21.50 -9.88 20.06
CA ALA A 185 -22.22 -9.21 21.14
C ALA A 185 -23.00 -10.23 21.96
N ALA A 186 -22.76 -10.24 23.27
CA ALA A 186 -23.53 -11.04 24.22
C ALA A 186 -25.00 -10.55 24.31
N PRO A 187 -25.95 -11.40 24.77
CA PRO A 187 -27.38 -11.09 24.72
C PRO A 187 -27.81 -9.79 25.42
N GLN A 188 -27.03 -9.33 26.41
CA GLN A 188 -27.33 -8.15 27.21
C GLN A 188 -26.78 -6.86 26.58
N GLN A 189 -25.85 -6.98 25.62
CA GLN A 189 -25.09 -5.87 25.04
C GLN A 189 -25.80 -5.17 23.88
N LEU A 190 -26.93 -5.70 23.37
CA LEU A 190 -27.64 -5.17 22.19
C LEU A 190 -27.87 -3.66 22.24
N ARG A 191 -28.32 -3.15 23.40
CA ARG A 191 -28.64 -1.72 23.56
C ARG A 191 -27.38 -0.85 23.48
N GLY A 192 -26.32 -1.24 24.17
CA GLY A 192 -25.04 -0.53 24.18
C GLY A 192 -24.38 -0.55 22.80
N LEU A 193 -24.44 -1.72 22.14
CA LEU A 193 -23.98 -1.91 20.77
C LEU A 193 -24.68 -0.98 19.77
N ASN A 194 -26.02 -0.97 19.74
CA ASN A 194 -26.77 -0.12 18.81
C ASN A 194 -26.61 1.38 19.14
N TRP A 195 -26.29 1.73 20.39
CA TRP A 195 -25.87 3.08 20.73
C TRP A 195 -24.48 3.42 20.15
N ALA A 196 -23.53 2.49 20.24
CA ALA A 196 -22.17 2.66 19.70
C ALA A 196 -22.16 2.78 18.17
N LEU A 197 -23.04 2.05 17.48
CA LEU A 197 -23.16 2.02 16.02
C LEU A 197 -23.95 3.18 15.41
N ARG A 198 -24.59 4.01 16.24
CA ARG A 198 -25.43 5.14 15.79
C ARG A 198 -24.70 6.07 14.81
N ASP A 199 -23.42 6.36 15.08
CA ASP A 199 -22.61 7.25 14.23
C ASP A 199 -22.32 6.63 12.85
N SER A 200 -22.34 5.31 12.75
CA SER A 200 -22.13 4.55 11.51
C SER A 200 -23.43 4.33 10.71
N GLY A 201 -24.59 4.76 11.24
CA GLY A 201 -25.87 4.66 10.56
C GLY A 201 -26.43 3.24 10.42
N VAL A 202 -25.92 2.29 11.20
CA VAL A 202 -26.34 0.87 11.17
C VAL A 202 -26.94 0.45 12.51
N GLU A 203 -27.82 -0.55 12.47
CA GLU A 203 -28.45 -1.15 13.65
C GLU A 203 -28.38 -2.68 13.55
N VAL A 204 -27.99 -3.33 14.65
CA VAL A 204 -27.96 -4.79 14.75
C VAL A 204 -29.30 -5.30 15.25
N PRO A 205 -29.99 -6.18 14.51
CA PRO A 205 -31.22 -6.81 14.95
C PRO A 205 -30.98 -7.75 16.14
N ARG A 206 -32.01 -7.96 16.97
CA ARG A 206 -31.94 -8.94 18.05
C ARG A 206 -31.77 -10.36 17.47
N GLY A 207 -30.69 -11.06 17.82
CA GLY A 207 -30.36 -12.35 17.23
C GLY A 207 -29.89 -12.30 15.78
N GLY A 208 -29.59 -11.11 15.26
CA GLY A 208 -29.18 -10.90 13.89
C GLY A 208 -27.71 -10.53 13.78
N ALA A 209 -27.32 -10.07 12.59
CA ALA A 209 -25.99 -9.59 12.30
C ALA A 209 -26.02 -8.40 11.35
N VAL A 210 -24.93 -7.65 11.29
CA VAL A 210 -24.74 -6.57 10.30
C VAL A 210 -23.30 -6.55 9.81
N VAL A 211 -23.10 -6.30 8.52
CA VAL A 211 -21.78 -5.97 7.97
C VAL A 211 -21.56 -4.47 8.13
N LEU A 212 -20.44 -4.05 8.68
CA LEU A 212 -20.16 -2.63 8.89
C LEU A 212 -19.72 -1.96 7.58
N PRO A 213 -20.15 -0.72 7.29
CA PRO A 213 -19.87 -0.05 6.03
C PRO A 213 -18.39 0.28 5.81
N GLY A 214 -17.57 0.36 6.85
CA GLY A 214 -16.25 1.00 6.72
C GLY A 214 -16.34 2.52 6.59
N VAL A 215 -15.19 3.19 6.55
CA VAL A 215 -15.07 4.64 6.33
C VAL A 215 -13.95 4.91 5.32
N PRO A 216 -14.26 5.43 4.11
CA PRO A 216 -15.60 5.74 3.60
C PRO A 216 -16.43 4.47 3.32
N ALA A 217 -17.76 4.61 3.34
CA ALA A 217 -18.66 3.52 2.94
C ALA A 217 -18.52 3.25 1.42
N PRO A 218 -18.50 1.97 0.98
CA PRO A 218 -18.50 1.60 -0.43
C PRO A 218 -19.67 2.18 -1.19
N GLU A 219 -19.48 2.45 -2.48
CA GLU A 219 -20.58 2.83 -3.35
C GLU A 219 -21.57 1.67 -3.46
N GLY A 220 -22.87 1.96 -3.32
CA GLY A 220 -23.93 0.95 -3.33
C GLY A 220 -24.18 0.27 -1.97
N TYR A 221 -23.51 0.70 -0.90
CA TYR A 221 -23.82 0.19 0.44
C TYR A 221 -25.17 0.75 0.96
N ASP A 222 -26.10 -0.15 1.31
CA ASP A 222 -27.33 0.16 2.07
C ASP A 222 -27.36 -0.66 3.37
N ALA A 223 -27.56 0.00 4.50
CA ALA A 223 -27.55 -0.63 5.82
C ALA A 223 -28.60 -1.75 5.98
N ARG A 224 -29.74 -1.68 5.27
CA ARG A 224 -30.78 -2.70 5.31
C ARG A 224 -30.40 -3.94 4.52
N ASP A 225 -29.70 -3.75 3.40
CA ASP A 225 -29.30 -4.85 2.50
C ASP A 225 -28.17 -5.70 3.09
N PHE A 226 -27.41 -5.13 4.03
CA PHE A 226 -26.31 -5.77 4.76
C PHE A 226 -26.63 -6.03 6.25
N SER A 227 -27.91 -5.99 6.61
CA SER A 227 -28.42 -6.36 7.93
C SER A 227 -29.25 -7.64 7.85
N VAL A 228 -28.84 -8.66 8.60
CA VAL A 228 -29.50 -9.96 8.67
C VAL A 228 -30.34 -10.01 9.94
N ARG A 229 -31.65 -10.24 9.79
CA ARG A 229 -32.60 -10.16 10.91
C ARG A 229 -32.44 -11.26 11.95
N ALA A 230 -32.09 -12.47 11.52
CA ALA A 230 -31.94 -13.63 12.37
C ALA A 230 -30.79 -14.50 11.88
N VAL A 231 -29.86 -14.79 12.77
CA VAL A 231 -28.72 -15.67 12.56
C VAL A 231 -28.81 -16.78 13.59
N PHE A 232 -28.95 -18.01 13.13
CA PHE A 232 -29.01 -19.18 14.00
C PHE A 232 -27.59 -19.62 14.34
N LEU A 233 -27.19 -19.40 15.58
CA LEU A 233 -25.91 -19.84 16.12
C LEU A 233 -26.06 -21.24 16.73
N ASP A 234 -26.49 -22.21 15.92
CA ASP A 234 -26.69 -23.61 16.29
C ASP A 234 -25.67 -24.55 15.64
N GLY A 235 -24.66 -23.97 14.99
CA GLY A 235 -23.62 -24.67 14.24
C GLY A 235 -23.99 -24.93 12.77
N SER A 236 -25.20 -24.61 12.32
CA SER A 236 -25.55 -24.61 10.90
C SER A 236 -24.88 -23.47 10.12
N GLU A 237 -24.98 -23.53 8.80
CA GLU A 237 -24.48 -22.46 7.92
C GLU A 237 -25.43 -21.24 7.98
N PRO A 238 -24.95 -20.06 8.38
CA PRO A 238 -25.76 -18.84 8.36
C PRO A 238 -25.78 -18.26 6.94
N ALA A 239 -26.49 -18.91 6.02
CA ALA A 239 -26.48 -18.61 4.59
C ALA A 239 -26.76 -17.12 4.26
N ASP A 240 -27.74 -16.50 4.93
CA ASP A 240 -28.07 -15.07 4.73
C ASP A 240 -26.91 -14.13 5.12
N LEU A 241 -26.12 -14.51 6.14
CA LEU A 241 -24.95 -13.74 6.56
C LEU A 241 -23.77 -13.96 5.62
N VAL A 242 -23.55 -15.20 5.18
CA VAL A 242 -22.53 -15.54 4.18
C VAL A 242 -22.79 -14.79 2.87
N ASP A 243 -24.05 -14.75 2.42
CA ASP A 243 -24.45 -13.97 1.24
C ASP A 243 -24.20 -12.47 1.44
N ALA A 244 -24.62 -11.90 2.58
CA ALA A 244 -24.40 -10.48 2.87
C ALA A 244 -22.91 -10.10 2.85
N VAL A 245 -22.04 -10.91 3.45
CA VAL A 245 -20.59 -10.68 3.44
C VAL A 245 -20.01 -10.82 2.04
N THR A 246 -20.43 -11.83 1.27
CA THR A 246 -19.95 -12.06 -0.09
C THR A 246 -20.37 -10.93 -1.03
N ARG A 247 -21.63 -10.46 -0.94
CA ARG A 247 -22.11 -9.29 -1.69
C ARG A 247 -21.38 -8.01 -1.28
N PHE A 248 -21.06 -7.83 0.00
CA PHE A 248 -20.30 -6.68 0.47
C PHE A 248 -18.87 -6.68 -0.08
N ALA A 249 -18.22 -7.85 -0.10
CA ALA A 249 -16.86 -8.00 -0.63
C ALA A 249 -16.74 -7.59 -2.11
N ALA A 250 -17.80 -7.83 -2.88
CA ALA A 250 -17.92 -7.48 -4.29
C ALA A 250 -18.22 -6.00 -4.58
N LEU A 251 -18.51 -5.18 -3.55
CA LEU A 251 -18.73 -3.74 -3.76
C LEU A 251 -17.42 -3.03 -4.16
N PRO A 252 -17.49 -2.02 -5.07
CA PRO A 252 -16.34 -1.20 -5.40
C PRO A 252 -15.83 -0.45 -4.17
N ARG A 253 -14.58 -0.73 -3.78
CA ARG A 253 -13.94 -0.13 -2.61
C ARG A 253 -12.68 0.64 -3.01
N PRO A 254 -12.37 1.79 -2.39
CA PRO A 254 -11.06 2.40 -2.54
C PRO A 254 -9.98 1.44 -2.03
N LEU A 255 -8.76 1.58 -2.56
CA LEU A 255 -7.62 0.86 -2.01
C LEU A 255 -7.38 1.37 -0.58
N PRO A 256 -7.16 0.46 0.40
CA PRO A 256 -6.75 0.84 1.74
C PRO A 256 -5.45 1.65 1.75
N ASP A 257 -5.26 2.49 2.76
CA ASP A 257 -4.04 3.30 2.92
C ASP A 257 -2.78 2.42 2.93
N GLY A 258 -1.86 2.68 2.00
CA GLY A 258 -0.61 1.91 1.80
C GLY A 258 -0.73 0.73 0.84
N ALA A 259 -1.94 0.30 0.46
CA ALA A 259 -2.12 -0.75 -0.55
C ALA A 259 -1.75 -0.30 -1.97
N GLU A 260 -1.91 0.99 -2.27
CA GLU A 260 -1.57 1.57 -3.59
C GLU A 260 -0.05 1.54 -3.85
N ASP A 261 0.75 1.93 -2.87
CA ASP A 261 2.22 1.85 -2.95
C ASP A 261 2.67 0.40 -3.12
N ALA A 262 2.08 -0.53 -2.36
CA ALA A 262 2.41 -1.95 -2.45
C ALA A 262 1.99 -2.58 -3.80
N LEU A 263 0.85 -2.17 -4.35
CA LEU A 263 0.40 -2.60 -5.68
C LEU A 263 1.30 -2.04 -6.78
N THR A 264 1.73 -0.79 -6.66
CA THR A 264 2.68 -0.16 -7.59
C THR A 264 4.00 -0.91 -7.57
N ALA A 265 4.54 -1.19 -6.39
CA ALA A 265 5.77 -1.97 -6.23
C ALA A 265 5.62 -3.42 -6.76
N LEU A 266 4.45 -4.05 -6.59
CA LEU A 266 4.16 -5.37 -7.18
C LEU A 266 4.17 -5.36 -8.71
N ARG A 267 3.78 -4.25 -9.34
CA ARG A 267 3.69 -4.14 -10.81
C ARG A 267 4.99 -3.68 -11.47
N GLU A 268 5.70 -2.76 -10.82
CA GLU A 268 6.89 -2.10 -11.38
C GLU A 268 8.19 -2.85 -11.00
N ASP A 269 8.26 -3.39 -9.79
CA ASP A 269 9.47 -4.00 -9.23
C ASP A 269 9.34 -5.53 -9.04
N TRP A 270 8.63 -6.21 -9.94
CA TRP A 270 8.42 -7.67 -9.86
C TRP A 270 9.63 -8.47 -10.36
N HIS A 271 10.08 -9.48 -9.60
CA HIS A 271 11.28 -10.24 -9.92
C HIS A 271 11.04 -11.69 -10.37
N LEU A 272 9.90 -12.28 -10.00
CA LEU A 272 9.57 -13.67 -10.36
C LEU A 272 8.96 -13.78 -11.77
N LEU A 273 9.75 -13.40 -12.78
CA LEU A 273 9.39 -13.54 -14.20
C LEU A 273 9.65 -14.97 -14.68
N THR A 274 8.76 -15.49 -15.53
CA THR A 274 9.05 -16.70 -16.29
C THR A 274 10.16 -16.45 -17.31
N LEU A 275 10.87 -17.49 -17.74
CA LEU A 275 11.89 -17.39 -18.79
C LEU A 275 11.35 -16.75 -20.08
N ARG A 276 10.07 -16.98 -20.40
CA ARG A 276 9.41 -16.38 -21.55
C ARG A 276 9.22 -14.88 -21.36
N GLU A 277 8.68 -14.47 -20.23
CA GLU A 277 8.47 -13.05 -19.89
C GLU A 277 9.82 -12.30 -19.84
N GLU A 278 10.85 -12.91 -19.25
CA GLU A 278 12.19 -12.33 -19.21
C GLU A 278 12.79 -12.21 -20.62
N LEU A 279 12.62 -13.23 -21.47
CA LEU A 279 13.10 -13.18 -22.84
C LEU A 279 12.39 -12.12 -23.68
N ASP A 280 11.08 -11.95 -23.50
CA ASP A 280 10.32 -10.91 -24.18
C ASP A 280 10.71 -9.50 -23.67
N ARG A 281 10.98 -9.34 -22.38
CA ARG A 281 11.54 -8.10 -21.80
C ARG A 281 12.90 -7.76 -22.40
N GLN A 282 13.82 -8.72 -22.44
CA GLN A 282 15.15 -8.51 -23.01
C GLN A 282 15.08 -8.17 -24.50
N ARG A 283 14.19 -8.80 -25.26
CA ARG A 283 13.93 -8.42 -26.66
C ARG A 283 13.43 -6.98 -26.79
N GLY A 284 12.52 -6.56 -25.92
CA GLY A 284 12.03 -5.18 -25.87
C GLY A 284 13.16 -4.17 -25.58
N LEU A 285 14.03 -4.46 -24.62
CA LEU A 285 15.19 -3.63 -24.31
C LEU A 285 16.17 -3.53 -25.48
N VAL A 286 16.47 -4.64 -26.15
CA VAL A 286 17.33 -4.65 -27.35
C VAL A 286 16.71 -3.81 -28.46
N ALA A 287 15.40 -3.91 -28.69
CA ALA A 287 14.70 -3.10 -29.69
C ALA A 287 14.78 -1.60 -29.35
N MET A 288 14.54 -1.22 -28.09
CA MET A 288 14.65 0.16 -27.62
C MET A 288 16.07 0.72 -27.83
N TYR A 289 17.11 -0.05 -27.48
CA TYR A 289 18.49 0.39 -27.68
C TYR A 289 18.86 0.47 -29.17
N ALA A 290 18.35 -0.43 -30.00
CA ALA A 290 18.54 -0.37 -31.44
C ALA A 290 17.91 0.90 -32.04
N GLU A 291 16.68 1.23 -31.63
CA GLU A 291 16.00 2.47 -32.05
C GLU A 291 16.77 3.72 -31.58
N ALA A 292 17.23 3.73 -30.33
CA ALA A 292 18.04 4.84 -29.81
C ALA A 292 19.35 5.04 -30.59
N LEU A 293 20.03 3.94 -30.96
CA LEU A 293 21.24 3.99 -31.79
C LEU A 293 20.96 4.48 -33.21
N GLU A 294 19.84 4.07 -33.82
CA GLU A 294 19.42 4.57 -35.12
C GLU A 294 19.13 6.08 -35.06
N ALA A 295 18.42 6.54 -34.04
CA ALA A 295 18.15 7.96 -33.82
C ALA A 295 19.44 8.78 -33.63
N MET A 296 20.42 8.25 -32.89
CA MET A 296 21.75 8.88 -32.74
C MET A 296 22.53 8.91 -34.05
N THR A 297 22.41 7.87 -34.87
CA THR A 297 23.08 7.81 -36.17
C THR A 297 22.48 8.84 -37.13
N LYS A 298 21.15 8.93 -37.16
CA LYS A 298 20.43 9.92 -37.97
C LYS A 298 20.73 11.34 -37.54
N SER A 299 20.80 11.61 -36.22
CA SER A 299 21.17 12.95 -35.74
C SER A 299 22.60 13.33 -36.14
N ARG A 300 23.55 12.40 -36.04
CA ARG A 300 24.93 12.59 -36.51
C ARG A 300 24.98 12.91 -38.01
N ASP A 301 24.23 12.18 -38.84
CA ASP A 301 24.24 12.39 -40.27
C ASP A 301 23.61 13.75 -40.64
N LEU A 302 22.54 14.16 -39.96
CA LEU A 302 21.98 15.52 -40.09
C LEU A 302 22.99 16.60 -39.69
N TYR A 303 23.78 16.38 -38.63
CA TYR A 303 24.84 17.32 -38.26
C TYR A 303 25.96 17.40 -39.32
N ARG A 304 26.30 16.28 -39.97
CA ARG A 304 27.28 16.26 -41.06
C ARG A 304 26.76 17.07 -42.26
N GLU A 305 25.53 16.81 -42.69
CA GLU A 305 24.90 17.53 -43.81
C GLU A 305 24.80 19.03 -43.52
N ALA A 306 24.41 19.41 -42.29
CA ALA A 306 24.36 20.81 -41.88
C ALA A 306 25.75 21.47 -41.89
N ALA A 307 26.79 20.74 -41.46
CA ALA A 307 28.16 21.24 -41.50
C ALA A 307 28.66 21.41 -42.94
N GLU A 308 28.42 20.44 -43.83
CA GLU A 308 28.79 20.50 -45.24
C GLU A 308 28.10 21.69 -45.94
N SER A 309 26.79 21.84 -45.75
CA SER A 309 26.03 22.98 -46.28
C SER A 309 26.55 24.34 -45.79
N ALA A 310 26.96 24.44 -44.51
CA ALA A 310 27.56 25.66 -43.99
C ALA A 310 28.93 25.97 -44.63
N HIS A 311 29.75 24.96 -44.89
CA HIS A 311 31.03 25.12 -45.59
C HIS A 311 30.83 25.55 -47.04
N GLU A 312 29.85 24.98 -47.74
CA GLU A 312 29.48 25.39 -49.11
C GLU A 312 29.04 26.85 -49.15
N ALA A 313 28.17 27.26 -48.23
CA ALA A 313 27.74 28.65 -48.13
C ALA A 313 28.92 29.60 -47.91
N LEU A 314 29.85 29.25 -47.00
CA LEU A 314 31.07 30.03 -46.75
C LEU A 314 31.98 30.12 -48.00
N ALA A 315 32.14 29.03 -48.75
CA ALA A 315 32.94 29.02 -49.96
C ALA A 315 32.35 29.94 -51.03
N VAL A 316 31.02 29.91 -51.24
CA VAL A 316 30.31 30.81 -52.16
C VAL A 316 30.51 32.28 -51.73
N TYR A 317 30.39 32.60 -50.44
CA TYR A 317 30.67 33.94 -49.94
C TYR A 317 32.11 34.38 -50.21
N GLN A 318 33.09 33.50 -50.00
CA GLN A 318 34.51 33.81 -50.24
C GLN A 318 34.81 33.99 -51.73
N GLU A 319 34.22 33.17 -52.60
CA GLU A 319 34.38 33.30 -54.05
C GLU A 319 33.73 34.57 -54.58
N ALA A 320 32.54 34.96 -54.07
CA ALA A 320 31.91 36.23 -54.37
C ALA A 320 32.74 37.44 -53.91
N VAL A 321 33.40 37.34 -52.75
CA VAL A 321 34.34 38.36 -52.25
C VAL A 321 35.61 38.43 -53.10
N ARG A 322 36.08 37.30 -53.65
CA ARG A 322 37.29 37.20 -54.48
C ARG A 322 37.05 37.58 -55.94
N ALA A 323 35.82 37.40 -56.45
CA ALA A 323 35.40 37.78 -57.80
C ALA A 323 34.94 39.24 -57.91
N ALA A 324 34.80 39.95 -56.78
CA ALA A 324 34.58 41.38 -56.78
C ALA A 324 35.85 42.11 -57.29
N PRO A 325 35.74 43.06 -58.25
CA PRO A 325 36.90 43.84 -58.66
C PRO A 325 37.40 44.69 -57.47
N ALA A 326 38.71 44.97 -57.43
CA ALA A 326 39.30 45.85 -56.42
C ALA A 326 38.70 47.27 -56.50
N GLY A 327 37.62 47.50 -55.76
CA GLY A 327 37.08 48.82 -55.45
C GLY A 327 37.81 49.45 -54.25
N PRO A 328 37.77 50.79 -54.09
CA PRO A 328 38.66 51.52 -53.20
C PRO A 328 38.47 51.13 -51.72
N GLN A 329 39.56 51.20 -50.96
CA GLN A 329 39.53 51.05 -49.49
C GLN A 329 38.48 52.00 -48.86
N PRO A 330 37.61 51.48 -47.97
CA PRO A 330 36.76 52.33 -47.17
C PRO A 330 37.54 52.85 -45.95
N SER A 331 37.83 54.15 -45.96
CA SER A 331 38.13 54.93 -44.76
C SER A 331 36.81 55.34 -44.09
N GLY A 332 36.47 54.70 -42.97
CA GLY A 332 35.33 55.06 -42.13
C GLY A 332 35.13 54.09 -40.96
N PRO A 333 34.70 54.56 -39.76
CA PRO A 333 34.78 53.80 -38.50
C PRO A 333 33.81 52.61 -38.45
N PRO A 334 34.08 51.60 -37.60
CA PRO A 334 33.50 50.26 -37.74
C PRO A 334 31.99 50.24 -37.46
N ALA A 335 31.23 49.86 -38.48
CA ALA A 335 29.82 49.52 -38.33
C ALA A 335 29.70 48.17 -37.62
N VAL A 336 28.91 48.17 -36.55
CA VAL A 336 28.70 47.03 -35.63
C VAL A 336 28.02 45.88 -36.38
N SER A 337 28.61 44.69 -36.27
CA SER A 337 28.31 43.49 -37.06
C SER A 337 26.89 42.93 -36.79
N PRO A 338 26.11 42.57 -37.84
CA PRO A 338 24.74 42.05 -37.72
C PRO A 338 24.63 40.64 -37.10
N LEU A 339 25.75 39.97 -36.82
CA LEU A 339 25.78 38.67 -36.14
C LEU A 339 25.44 38.74 -34.64
N GLN A 340 25.46 39.93 -34.02
CA GLN A 340 25.07 40.11 -32.60
C GLN A 340 23.54 40.14 -32.37
N GLN A 341 22.72 40.20 -33.43
CA GLN A 341 21.26 40.20 -33.30
C GLN A 341 20.66 38.78 -33.28
N LEU A 342 21.34 37.80 -33.87
CA LEU A 342 20.91 36.40 -33.84
C LEU A 342 21.22 35.70 -32.50
N THR A 343 22.23 36.13 -31.76
CA THR A 343 22.51 35.58 -30.42
C THR A 343 21.54 36.09 -29.35
N ARG A 344 20.89 37.24 -29.55
CA ARG A 344 19.87 37.76 -28.60
C ARG A 344 18.50 37.10 -28.71
N THR A 345 18.16 36.52 -29.86
CA THR A 345 16.86 35.85 -30.06
C THR A 345 16.85 34.41 -29.55
N PHE A 346 18.02 33.75 -29.47
CA PHE A 346 18.15 32.42 -28.85
C PHE A 346 18.29 32.43 -27.32
N GLU A 347 18.62 33.57 -26.69
CA GLU A 347 18.59 33.68 -25.21
C GLU A 347 17.16 33.69 -24.63
N ARG A 348 16.14 34.00 -25.44
CA ARG A 348 14.74 34.10 -24.98
C ARG A 348 13.96 32.77 -24.91
N PHE A 349 14.56 31.65 -25.31
CA PHE A 349 13.97 30.31 -25.19
C PHE A 349 14.66 29.40 -24.15
N LYS A 350 15.49 29.95 -23.26
CA LYS A 350 15.88 29.24 -22.03
C LYS A 350 14.69 29.15 -21.08
N VAL A 351 13.96 28.05 -21.21
CA VAL A 351 12.94 27.58 -20.28
C VAL A 351 13.53 27.45 -18.87
N LYS A 352 12.82 28.02 -17.90
CA LYS A 352 13.06 27.95 -16.46
C LYS A 352 13.07 26.50 -15.98
N ARG A 353 14.16 26.09 -15.33
CA ARG A 353 14.16 24.98 -14.36
C ARG A 353 13.82 25.59 -12.98
N PRO A 354 12.92 24.97 -12.18
CA PRO A 354 12.54 25.49 -10.88
C PRO A 354 13.71 25.39 -9.89
N ALA A 355 13.89 26.44 -9.09
CA ALA A 355 14.90 26.51 -8.04
C ALA A 355 14.33 26.02 -6.70
N THR A 356 15.05 25.08 -6.08
CA THR A 356 14.93 24.64 -4.69
C THR A 356 15.26 25.82 -3.75
N PRO A 357 14.51 26.05 -2.66
CA PRO A 357 14.82 27.14 -1.74
C PRO A 357 15.85 26.67 -0.70
N ALA A 358 17.03 27.28 -0.70
CA ALA A 358 17.91 27.33 0.46
C ALA A 358 17.87 28.77 1.00
N GLY A 359 17.37 28.90 2.23
CA GLY A 359 17.11 30.16 2.90
C GLY A 359 18.40 30.88 3.29
N ASP A 360 18.40 32.19 3.10
CA ASP A 360 19.44 33.08 3.59
C ASP A 360 18.96 33.78 4.87
N GLN A 361 19.74 33.60 5.93
CA GLN A 361 19.59 34.29 7.19
C GLN A 361 20.21 35.68 7.09
N LYS A 362 19.45 36.75 7.38
CA LYS A 362 19.95 37.85 8.22
C LYS A 362 18.86 38.79 8.75
N LYS A 363 18.77 38.76 10.08
CA LYS A 363 18.52 39.84 11.06
C LYS A 363 18.15 41.25 10.56
N SER A 364 17.08 41.78 11.14
CA SER A 364 17.08 42.96 12.04
C SER A 364 15.71 43.05 12.74
N ASP A 365 15.67 43.01 14.08
CA ASP A 365 15.38 44.14 15.00
C ASP A 365 13.87 44.34 15.20
N GLU A 366 13.26 44.60 16.36
CA GLU A 366 13.65 44.87 17.74
C GLU A 366 12.33 44.94 18.57
N LYS A 367 12.45 44.84 19.91
CA LYS A 367 11.52 45.32 20.98
C LYS A 367 10.49 44.37 21.64
N SER A 368 10.96 43.79 22.75
CA SER A 368 10.55 44.04 24.15
C SER A 368 9.14 43.67 24.65
N HIS A 369 9.07 42.67 25.53
CA HIS A 369 8.45 42.68 26.88
C HIS A 369 8.63 41.26 27.48
N ALA A 370 9.58 41.03 28.40
CA ALA A 370 9.44 41.12 29.86
C ALA A 370 8.37 40.18 30.46
N ARG A 371 8.78 39.03 31.02
CA ARG A 371 8.58 38.62 32.44
C ARG A 371 8.82 37.11 32.71
N SER A 372 9.78 36.87 33.61
CA SER A 372 9.70 36.00 34.80
C SER A 372 9.72 34.46 34.73
N ALA A 373 10.33 33.92 35.80
CA ALA A 373 10.38 32.54 36.32
C ALA A 373 11.41 31.61 35.64
N GLU A 374 12.64 31.42 36.15
CA GLU A 374 13.03 30.89 37.48
C GLU A 374 12.57 29.43 37.64
N ALA A 375 13.44 28.50 37.23
CA ALA A 375 13.33 27.07 37.52
C ALA A 375 14.59 26.68 38.30
N SER A 376 14.46 26.70 39.63
CA SER A 376 15.38 26.09 40.58
C SER A 376 14.95 24.66 40.81
N ASP A 377 15.95 23.77 40.77
CA ASP A 377 15.89 22.36 41.10
C ASP A 377 15.12 22.09 42.40
N ALA A 378 14.21 21.12 42.33
CA ALA A 378 13.65 20.44 43.49
C ALA A 378 13.93 18.95 43.35
N GLU A 379 15.08 18.59 43.90
CA GLU A 379 15.47 17.29 44.38
C GLU A 379 14.41 16.75 45.36
N SER A 380 13.84 15.57 45.09
CA SER A 380 13.05 14.83 46.08
C SER A 380 13.27 13.33 45.92
N THR A 381 14.23 12.84 46.72
CA THR A 381 14.09 11.72 47.66
C THR A 381 13.24 10.50 47.28
N ALA A 382 13.91 9.36 47.13
CA ALA A 382 13.36 8.06 47.45
C ALA A 382 14.40 7.24 48.25
N ASP A 383 14.10 7.13 49.54
CA ASP A 383 14.49 6.13 50.54
C ASP A 383 15.40 4.96 50.14
N GLN A 384 16.50 4.83 50.89
CA GLN A 384 16.97 3.52 51.37
C GLN A 384 17.62 3.63 52.76
N ARG A 385 17.04 2.84 53.68
CA ARG A 385 17.69 1.97 54.69
C ARG A 385 18.19 2.57 56.02
N VAL A 386 17.64 1.97 57.09
CA VAL A 386 18.32 1.21 58.20
C VAL A 386 18.01 1.67 59.64
N THR A 387 17.36 0.74 60.36
CA THR A 387 17.44 0.35 61.80
C THR A 387 17.39 1.41 62.91
N SER A 388 16.53 1.20 63.92
CA SER A 388 16.87 0.54 65.19
C SER A 388 15.79 0.80 66.25
N GLU A 389 15.60 -0.18 67.14
CA GLU A 389 15.26 -0.11 68.57
C GLU A 389 14.65 1.21 69.10
N ARG A 390 13.53 1.21 69.82
CA ARG A 390 13.30 0.52 71.09
C ARG A 390 11.86 0.71 71.55
#